data_AF-A0A841WGJ0-F1
#
_entry.id   AF-A0A841WGJ0-F1
#
_cell.length_a   1.000
_cell.length_b   1.000
_cell.length_c   1.000
_cell.angle_alpha   90.00
_cell.angle_beta   90.00
_cell.angle_gamma   90.00
#
_symmetry.space_group_name_H-M   'P 1'
#
loop_
_entity.id
_entity.type
_entity.pdbx_description
1 polymer ?
#
loop_
_entity_poly.entity_id
_entity_poly.type
_entity_poly.pdbx_seq_one_letter_code
_entity_poly.pdbx_strand_id
1 'polypeptide(L)'
;MRRSDRRDSNIDNAINNPRSKQKEPVSYHELKLSLMTVRANLEEATSERDKWEQTAKEHQEAAFQLVHVQQKIAIYQTETHQLKEQVTQNYRFYIDEKENHQKTLYLYNEEKAKLSQIVHVHQQEIQNYQLQANELKEQANQNYQFYLDEQENHQQTLCLYNEEKARTTELFTKYETVSSEREMYLNLYNEAKTELKHERRSKASIKGWETRRKAENERLKREIAQMVVLVRESLASKDEAVNNLYIVAERMDRIQSLVDSVEEETTNNPMGLVEKFKRIWLAIKEIISE
;
A
#
# COMPACT_ATOMS: atom_id res chain seq x y z
N MET A 1 -105.90 -145.39 14.21
CA MET A 1 -106.18 -146.64 13.45
C MET A 1 -105.32 -146.60 12.20
N ARG A 2 -104.59 -147.61 11.72
CA ARG A 2 -104.32 -149.03 12.01
C ARG A 2 -103.00 -149.32 11.23
N ARG A 3 -101.95 -149.84 11.87
CA ARG A 3 -101.49 -151.25 11.84
C ARG A 3 -101.02 -151.79 10.47
N SER A 4 -99.72 -152.11 10.45
CA SER A 4 -99.08 -153.32 9.89
C SER A 4 -99.09 -153.54 8.37
N ASP A 5 -97.92 -153.70 7.75
CA ASP A 5 -97.27 -155.01 7.62
C ASP A 5 -95.90 -154.91 6.93
N ARG A 6 -95.03 -155.85 7.29
CA ARG A 6 -93.64 -156.06 6.86
C ARG A 6 -93.54 -156.37 5.35
N ARG A 7 -92.56 -155.79 4.63
CA ARG A 7 -92.00 -156.35 3.38
C ARG A 7 -90.50 -156.08 3.23
N ASP A 8 -89.84 -157.07 2.65
CA ASP A 8 -88.40 -157.37 2.61
C ASP A 8 -87.48 -156.42 1.81
N SER A 9 -86.20 -156.53 2.16
CA SER A 9 -85.01 -155.96 1.53
C SER A 9 -84.74 -156.49 0.12
N ASN A 10 -85.40 -155.97 -0.94
CA ASN A 10 -84.88 -156.04 -2.34
C ASN A 10 -85.66 -155.23 -3.43
N ILE A 11 -86.51 -154.23 -3.11
CA ILE A 11 -87.49 -153.73 -4.11
C ILE A 11 -87.42 -152.22 -4.45
N ASP A 12 -86.86 -151.34 -3.59
CA ASP A 12 -86.85 -149.88 -3.89
C ASP A 12 -85.63 -149.38 -4.67
N ASN A 13 -84.73 -150.27 -5.09
CA ASN A 13 -83.58 -149.96 -5.96
C ASN A 13 -83.97 -149.76 -7.45
N ALA A 14 -85.27 -149.59 -7.75
CA ALA A 14 -85.82 -149.60 -9.12
C ALA A 14 -86.51 -148.30 -9.56
N ILE A 15 -86.72 -147.32 -8.68
CA ILE A 15 -87.44 -146.06 -9.02
C ILE A 15 -86.49 -144.91 -9.37
N ASN A 16 -85.27 -144.88 -8.82
CA ASN A 16 -84.27 -143.84 -9.12
C ASN A 16 -83.42 -144.11 -10.38
N ASN A 17 -83.60 -145.25 -11.06
CA ASN A 17 -82.90 -145.58 -12.30
C ASN A 17 -83.71 -146.61 -13.11
N PRO A 18 -84.56 -146.18 -14.07
CA PRO A 18 -85.36 -147.11 -14.86
C PRO A 18 -84.46 -147.99 -15.75
N ARG A 19 -84.46 -149.30 -15.46
CA ARG A 19 -83.81 -150.33 -16.28
C ARG A 19 -84.47 -150.38 -17.66
N SER A 20 -83.82 -149.77 -18.65
CA SER A 20 -84.12 -150.00 -20.06
C SER A 20 -83.85 -151.45 -20.41
N LYS A 21 -84.86 -152.08 -21.04
CA LYS A 21 -84.79 -153.37 -21.73
C LYS A 21 -83.51 -153.48 -22.57
N GLN A 22 -82.93 -154.67 -22.61
CA GLN A 22 -81.90 -155.03 -23.58
C GLN A 22 -82.39 -154.63 -24.98
N LYS A 23 -81.75 -153.60 -25.54
CA LYS A 23 -81.75 -153.36 -26.98
C LYS A 23 -81.16 -154.61 -27.60
N GLU A 24 -81.92 -155.27 -28.46
CA GLU A 24 -81.37 -156.09 -29.54
C GLU A 24 -80.18 -155.34 -30.15
N PRO A 25 -79.10 -156.04 -30.58
CA PRO A 25 -77.88 -155.38 -31.02
C PRO A 25 -78.24 -154.31 -32.03
N VAL A 26 -77.92 -153.07 -31.66
CA VAL A 26 -77.94 -151.90 -32.53
C VAL A 26 -77.38 -152.37 -33.87
N SER A 27 -78.23 -152.40 -34.90
CA SER A 27 -77.82 -152.76 -36.25
C SER A 27 -76.48 -152.07 -36.53
N TYR A 28 -75.52 -152.76 -37.15
CA TYR A 28 -74.19 -152.21 -37.45
C TYR A 28 -74.27 -150.78 -38.01
N HIS A 29 -75.37 -150.44 -38.70
CA HIS A 29 -75.67 -149.11 -39.18
C HIS A 29 -75.92 -148.04 -38.10
N GLU A 30 -76.70 -148.32 -37.06
CA GLU A 30 -76.99 -147.37 -35.97
C GLU A 30 -75.79 -147.16 -35.03
N LEU A 31 -74.97 -148.21 -34.80
CA LEU A 31 -73.75 -148.12 -34.00
C LEU A 31 -72.69 -147.31 -34.73
N LYS A 32 -72.62 -147.47 -36.07
CA LYS A 32 -71.81 -146.65 -36.96
C LYS A 32 -72.29 -145.19 -36.98
N LEU A 33 -73.60 -144.93 -37.02
CA LEU A 33 -74.16 -143.58 -36.92
C LEU A 33 -73.84 -142.92 -35.57
N SER A 34 -73.98 -143.63 -34.45
CA SER A 34 -73.63 -143.11 -33.12
C SER A 34 -72.12 -142.89 -32.94
N LEU A 35 -71.28 -143.77 -33.49
CA LEU A 35 -69.82 -143.55 -33.51
C LEU A 35 -69.45 -142.39 -34.42
N MET A 36 -70.14 -142.20 -35.54
CA MET A 36 -69.94 -141.04 -36.41
C MET A 36 -70.39 -139.74 -35.73
N THR A 37 -71.48 -139.72 -34.97
CA THR A 37 -71.87 -138.53 -34.20
C THR A 37 -71.00 -138.27 -32.99
N VAL A 38 -70.55 -139.30 -32.26
CA VAL A 38 -69.59 -139.11 -31.16
C VAL A 38 -68.23 -138.65 -31.70
N ARG A 39 -67.79 -139.17 -32.85
CA ARG A 39 -66.58 -138.69 -33.53
C ARG A 39 -66.75 -137.27 -34.05
N ALA A 40 -67.89 -136.94 -34.64
CA ALA A 40 -68.19 -135.58 -35.09
C ALA A 40 -68.24 -134.60 -33.92
N ASN A 41 -68.87 -134.96 -32.80
CA ASN A 41 -68.90 -134.13 -31.59
C ASN A 41 -67.52 -134.03 -30.93
N LEU A 42 -66.71 -135.09 -30.98
CA LEU A 42 -65.33 -135.06 -30.49
C LEU A 42 -64.46 -134.16 -31.38
N GLU A 43 -64.62 -134.25 -32.69
CA GLU A 43 -63.91 -133.47 -33.71
C GLU A 43 -64.30 -131.99 -33.64
N GLU A 44 -65.59 -131.71 -33.44
CA GLU A 44 -66.13 -130.38 -33.19
C GLU A 44 -65.61 -129.82 -31.86
N ALA A 45 -65.61 -130.62 -30.77
CA ALA A 45 -65.04 -130.21 -29.49
C ALA A 45 -63.52 -130.00 -29.54
N THR A 46 -62.77 -130.76 -30.34
CA THR A 46 -61.34 -130.52 -30.56
C THR A 46 -61.09 -129.27 -31.40
N SER A 47 -61.90 -129.03 -32.43
CA SER A 47 -61.84 -127.81 -33.24
C SER A 47 -62.20 -126.57 -32.41
N GLU A 48 -63.22 -126.66 -31.55
CA GLU A 48 -63.55 -125.60 -30.60
C GLU A 48 -62.43 -125.38 -29.59
N ARG A 49 -61.85 -126.45 -29.03
CA ARG A 49 -60.70 -126.36 -28.12
C ARG A 49 -59.51 -125.69 -28.79
N ASP A 50 -59.17 -126.06 -30.03
CA ASP A 50 -58.06 -125.50 -30.77
C ASP A 50 -58.30 -124.02 -31.10
N LYS A 51 -59.55 -123.64 -31.44
CA LYS A 51 -59.96 -122.24 -31.58
C LYS A 51 -59.83 -121.47 -30.26
N TRP A 52 -60.25 -122.06 -29.14
CA TRP A 52 -60.10 -121.46 -27.81
C TRP A 52 -58.62 -121.32 -27.40
N GLU A 53 -57.78 -122.29 -27.74
CA GLU A 53 -56.35 -122.22 -27.48
C GLU A 53 -55.67 -121.14 -28.35
N GLN A 54 -56.07 -121.02 -29.61
CA GLN A 54 -55.56 -119.99 -30.52
C GLN A 54 -56.03 -118.59 -30.11
N THR A 55 -57.31 -118.40 -29.79
CA THR A 55 -57.84 -117.13 -29.26
C THR A 55 -57.20 -116.77 -27.91
N ALA A 56 -56.92 -117.74 -27.04
CA ALA A 56 -56.21 -117.49 -25.79
C ALA A 56 -54.77 -117.02 -26.02
N LYS A 57 -54.04 -117.59 -27.00
CA LYS A 57 -52.70 -117.14 -27.39
C LYS A 57 -52.75 -115.72 -27.98
N GLU A 58 -53.70 -115.44 -28.87
CA GLU A 58 -53.90 -114.10 -29.45
C GLU A 58 -54.25 -113.06 -28.37
N HIS A 59 -55.12 -113.40 -27.41
CA HIS A 59 -55.42 -112.54 -26.27
C HIS A 59 -54.22 -112.33 -25.34
N GLN A 60 -53.39 -113.36 -25.14
CA GLN A 60 -52.17 -113.26 -24.35
C GLN A 60 -51.14 -112.36 -25.04
N GLU A 61 -50.94 -112.49 -26.35
CA GLU A 61 -50.08 -111.62 -27.15
C GLU A 61 -50.59 -110.18 -27.17
N ALA A 62 -51.91 -109.97 -27.34
CA ALA A 62 -52.54 -108.66 -27.27
C ALA A 62 -52.36 -108.03 -25.88
N ALA A 63 -52.46 -108.81 -24.80
CA ALA A 63 -52.20 -108.33 -23.44
C ALA A 63 -50.72 -107.91 -23.25
N PHE A 64 -49.77 -108.68 -23.79
CA PHE A 64 -48.35 -108.28 -23.78
C PHE A 64 -48.10 -106.98 -24.55
N GLN A 65 -48.69 -106.83 -25.73
CA GLN A 65 -48.57 -105.59 -26.50
C GLN A 65 -49.21 -104.40 -25.78
N LEU A 66 -50.38 -104.60 -25.17
CA LEU A 66 -51.07 -103.58 -24.38
C LEU A 66 -50.20 -103.11 -23.20
N VAL A 67 -49.59 -104.04 -22.46
CA VAL A 67 -48.68 -103.71 -21.35
C VAL A 67 -47.49 -102.89 -21.84
N HIS A 68 -46.89 -103.27 -22.97
CA HIS A 68 -45.78 -102.52 -23.56
C HIS A 68 -46.18 -101.11 -24.02
N VAL A 69 -47.37 -100.95 -24.62
CA VAL A 69 -47.92 -99.63 -24.98
C VAL A 69 -48.19 -98.79 -23.73
N GLN A 70 -48.75 -99.38 -22.67
CA GLN A 70 -48.98 -98.69 -21.39
C GLN A 70 -47.67 -98.23 -20.75
N GLN A 71 -46.62 -99.05 -20.78
CA GLN A 71 -45.29 -98.65 -20.31
C GLN A 71 -44.72 -97.47 -21.11
N LYS A 72 -44.84 -97.50 -22.45
CA LYS A 72 -44.40 -96.37 -23.29
C LYS A 72 -45.19 -95.09 -23.00
N ILE A 73 -46.50 -95.20 -22.80
CA ILE A 73 -47.33 -94.04 -22.40
C ILE A 73 -46.86 -93.48 -21.07
N ALA A 74 -46.59 -94.33 -20.07
CA ALA A 74 -46.08 -93.89 -18.77
C ALA A 74 -44.72 -93.19 -18.89
N ILE A 75 -43.79 -93.73 -19.69
CA ILE A 75 -42.49 -93.10 -19.96
C ILE A 75 -42.68 -91.71 -20.59
N TYR A 76 -43.46 -91.61 -21.66
CA TYR A 76 -43.71 -90.31 -22.31
C TYR A 76 -44.38 -89.30 -21.38
N GLN A 77 -45.30 -89.74 -20.51
CA GLN A 77 -45.90 -88.89 -19.48
C GLN A 77 -44.85 -88.33 -18.51
N THR A 78 -43.89 -89.17 -18.07
CA THR A 78 -42.80 -88.69 -17.21
C THR A 78 -41.87 -87.71 -17.92
N GLU A 79 -41.52 -87.97 -19.19
CA GLU A 79 -40.71 -87.07 -20.00
C GLU A 79 -41.44 -85.73 -20.26
N THR A 80 -42.75 -85.76 -20.55
CA THR A 80 -43.53 -84.52 -20.71
C THR A 80 -43.60 -83.73 -19.41
N HIS A 81 -43.70 -84.39 -18.25
CA HIS A 81 -43.66 -83.70 -16.97
C HIS A 81 -42.30 -83.04 -16.73
N GLN A 82 -41.20 -83.76 -16.97
CA GLN A 82 -39.84 -83.23 -16.83
C GLN A 82 -39.58 -82.05 -17.76
N LEU A 83 -39.97 -82.16 -19.03
CA LEU A 83 -39.85 -81.08 -20.00
C LEU A 83 -40.68 -79.86 -19.59
N LYS A 84 -41.90 -80.06 -19.11
CA LYS A 84 -42.76 -78.97 -18.62
C LYS A 84 -42.13 -78.26 -17.42
N GLU A 85 -41.51 -79.01 -16.52
CA GLU A 85 -40.81 -78.45 -15.36
C GLU A 85 -39.57 -77.65 -15.79
N GLN A 86 -38.75 -78.19 -16.68
CA GLN A 86 -37.59 -77.49 -17.25
C GLN A 86 -37.98 -76.21 -17.98
N VAL A 87 -39.03 -76.25 -18.81
CA VAL A 87 -39.53 -75.05 -19.51
C VAL A 87 -40.00 -74.00 -18.51
N THR A 88 -40.68 -74.41 -17.44
CA THR A 88 -41.14 -73.50 -16.40
C THR A 88 -39.97 -72.85 -15.66
N GLN A 89 -38.92 -73.63 -15.35
CA GLN A 89 -37.71 -73.14 -14.71
C GLN A 89 -36.95 -72.16 -15.62
N ASN A 90 -36.75 -72.51 -16.89
CA ASN A 90 -36.09 -71.65 -17.88
C ASN A 90 -36.86 -70.34 -18.08
N TYR A 91 -38.19 -70.39 -18.12
CA TYR A 91 -39.00 -69.19 -18.26
C TYR A 91 -38.92 -68.28 -17.03
N ARG A 92 -38.87 -68.86 -15.81
CA ARG A 92 -38.61 -68.09 -14.58
C ARG A 92 -37.25 -67.44 -14.61
N PHE A 93 -36.21 -68.20 -14.95
CA PHE A 93 -34.84 -67.67 -15.07
C PHE A 93 -34.77 -66.50 -16.05
N TYR A 94 -35.42 -66.62 -17.22
CA TYR A 94 -35.48 -65.55 -18.20
C TYR A 94 -36.17 -64.27 -17.68
N ILE A 95 -37.26 -64.42 -16.92
CA ILE A 95 -37.93 -63.27 -16.29
C ILE A 95 -37.02 -62.62 -15.25
N ASP A 96 -36.42 -63.41 -14.37
CA ASP A 96 -35.51 -62.92 -13.33
C ASP A 96 -34.31 -62.17 -13.93
N GLU A 97 -33.73 -62.73 -15.00
CA GLU A 97 -32.61 -62.12 -15.72
C GLU A 97 -33.01 -60.80 -16.39
N LYS A 98 -34.19 -60.76 -17.03
CA LYS A 98 -34.75 -59.54 -17.62
C LYS A 98 -34.99 -58.45 -16.57
N GLU A 99 -35.57 -58.80 -15.43
CA GLU A 99 -35.77 -57.87 -14.32
C GLU A 99 -34.44 -57.36 -13.77
N ASN A 100 -33.45 -58.24 -13.64
CA ASN A 100 -32.12 -57.87 -13.18
C ASN A 100 -31.45 -56.89 -14.16
N HIS A 101 -31.51 -57.16 -15.46
CA HIS A 101 -31.00 -56.25 -16.49
C HIS A 101 -31.67 -54.87 -16.42
N GLN A 102 -32.98 -54.83 -16.21
CA GLN A 102 -33.71 -53.58 -16.08
C GLN A 102 -33.31 -52.79 -14.83
N LYS A 103 -33.06 -53.47 -13.70
CA LYS A 103 -32.51 -52.85 -12.49
C LYS A 103 -31.10 -52.29 -12.72
N THR A 104 -30.23 -53.04 -13.39
CA THR A 104 -28.87 -52.57 -13.71
C THR A 104 -28.89 -51.33 -14.61
N LEU A 105 -29.75 -51.30 -15.63
CA LEU A 105 -29.91 -50.14 -16.51
C LEU A 105 -30.41 -48.91 -15.75
N TYR A 106 -31.35 -49.09 -14.82
CA TYR A 106 -31.83 -48.00 -13.97
C TYR A 106 -30.69 -47.41 -13.12
N LEU A 107 -29.94 -48.25 -12.41
CA LEU A 107 -28.80 -47.82 -11.57
C LEU A 107 -27.71 -47.14 -12.40
N TYR A 108 -27.39 -47.68 -13.57
CA TYR A 108 -26.42 -47.07 -14.48
C TYR A 108 -26.83 -45.66 -14.91
N ASN A 109 -28.11 -45.47 -15.27
CA ASN A 109 -28.61 -44.16 -15.67
C ASN A 109 -28.62 -43.17 -14.50
N GLU A 110 -28.95 -43.63 -13.29
CA GLU A 110 -28.89 -42.81 -12.08
C GLU A 110 -27.46 -42.35 -11.78
N GLU A 111 -26.49 -43.26 -11.80
CA GLU A 111 -25.07 -42.93 -11.59
C GLU A 111 -24.52 -42.02 -12.69
N LYS A 112 -24.93 -42.24 -13.95
CA LYS A 112 -24.59 -41.35 -15.06
C LYS A 112 -25.12 -39.93 -14.86
N ALA A 113 -26.34 -39.79 -14.32
CA ALA A 113 -26.91 -38.48 -14.01
C ALA A 113 -26.14 -37.79 -12.87
N LYS A 114 -25.83 -38.52 -11.79
CA LYS A 114 -25.01 -38.00 -10.67
C LYS A 114 -23.64 -37.54 -11.15
N LEU A 115 -22.95 -38.34 -11.96
CA LEU A 115 -21.66 -37.97 -12.54
C LEU A 115 -21.75 -36.73 -13.41
N SER A 116 -22.79 -36.62 -14.24
CA SER A 116 -23.02 -35.45 -15.08
C SER A 116 -23.20 -34.18 -14.24
N GLN A 117 -23.93 -34.28 -13.12
CA GLN A 117 -24.12 -33.17 -12.20
C GLN A 117 -22.82 -32.77 -11.50
N ILE A 118 -22.03 -33.74 -11.02
CA ILE A 118 -20.72 -33.48 -10.40
C ILE A 118 -19.79 -32.77 -11.37
N VAL A 119 -19.70 -33.25 -12.62
CA VAL A 119 -18.89 -32.62 -13.67
C VAL A 119 -19.33 -31.18 -13.92
N HIS A 120 -20.64 -30.91 -13.96
CA HIS A 120 -21.16 -29.56 -14.15
C HIS A 120 -20.77 -28.63 -13.00
N VAL A 121 -20.91 -29.08 -11.75
CA VAL A 121 -20.53 -28.30 -10.57
C VAL A 121 -19.03 -28.00 -10.56
N HIS A 122 -18.18 -29.01 -10.80
CA HIS A 122 -16.73 -28.81 -10.85
C HIS A 122 -16.33 -27.85 -11.98
N GLN A 123 -17.01 -27.92 -13.12
CA GLN A 123 -16.77 -27.00 -14.23
C GLN A 123 -17.08 -25.54 -13.84
N GLN A 124 -18.18 -25.31 -13.09
CA GLN A 124 -18.52 -23.99 -12.57
C GLN A 124 -17.51 -23.50 -11.52
N GLU A 125 -17.08 -24.38 -10.62
CA GLU A 125 -16.07 -24.06 -9.61
C GLU A 125 -14.73 -23.66 -10.25
N ILE A 126 -14.28 -24.41 -11.26
CA ILE A 126 -13.06 -24.08 -12.02
C ILE A 126 -13.19 -22.70 -12.67
N GLN A 127 -14.34 -22.39 -13.29
CA GLN A 127 -14.59 -21.08 -13.89
C GLN A 127 -14.56 -19.97 -12.84
N ASN A 128 -15.15 -20.20 -11.66
CA ASN A 128 -15.15 -19.24 -10.57
C ASN A 128 -13.72 -18.98 -10.03
N TYR A 129 -12.94 -20.03 -9.82
CA TYR A 129 -11.54 -19.87 -9.41
C TYR A 129 -10.68 -19.14 -10.45
N GLN A 130 -10.92 -19.38 -11.74
CA GLN A 130 -10.26 -18.64 -12.81
C GLN A 130 -10.60 -17.15 -12.79
N LEU A 131 -11.88 -16.81 -12.55
CA LEU A 131 -12.30 -15.42 -12.41
C LEU A 131 -11.61 -14.75 -11.21
N GLN A 132 -11.67 -15.39 -10.03
CA GLN A 132 -11.02 -14.87 -8.82
C GLN A 132 -9.50 -14.70 -9.00
N ALA A 133 -8.83 -15.63 -9.67
CA ALA A 133 -7.40 -15.53 -9.96
C ALA A 133 -7.10 -14.33 -10.88
N ASN A 134 -7.95 -14.04 -11.86
CA ASN A 134 -7.80 -12.88 -12.73
C ASN A 134 -8.04 -11.57 -11.97
N GLU A 135 -9.07 -11.50 -11.12
CA GLU A 135 -9.34 -10.33 -10.27
C GLU A 135 -8.16 -10.04 -9.33
N LEU A 136 -7.62 -11.07 -8.66
CA LEU A 136 -6.44 -10.93 -7.80
C LEU A 136 -5.22 -10.45 -8.59
N LYS A 137 -5.03 -10.95 -9.81
CA LYS A 137 -3.95 -10.50 -10.69
C LYS A 137 -4.10 -9.02 -11.07
N GLU A 138 -5.31 -8.58 -11.41
CA GLU A 138 -5.59 -7.18 -11.70
C GLU A 138 -5.35 -6.28 -10.48
N GLN A 139 -5.83 -6.68 -9.31
CA GLN A 139 -5.58 -5.97 -8.06
C GLN A 139 -4.09 -5.89 -7.72
N ALA A 140 -3.34 -6.98 -7.89
CA ALA A 140 -1.90 -6.99 -7.68
C ALA A 140 -1.18 -6.04 -8.64
N ASN A 141 -1.59 -6.01 -9.91
CA ASN A 141 -1.04 -5.08 -10.89
C ASN A 141 -1.35 -3.62 -10.52
N GLN A 142 -2.57 -3.31 -10.11
CA GLN A 142 -2.97 -1.96 -9.67
C GLN A 142 -2.17 -1.52 -8.45
N ASN A 143 -2.05 -2.39 -7.43
CA ASN A 143 -1.26 -2.11 -6.23
C ASN A 143 0.22 -1.87 -6.56
N TYR A 144 0.76 -2.63 -7.51
CA TYR A 144 2.13 -2.41 -7.96
C TYR A 144 2.30 -1.07 -8.67
N GLN A 145 1.35 -0.64 -9.51
CA GLN A 145 1.36 0.69 -10.11
C GLN A 145 1.29 1.80 -9.05
N PHE A 146 0.38 1.69 -8.08
CA PHE A 146 0.30 2.65 -6.98
C PHE A 146 1.62 2.77 -6.21
N TYR A 147 2.30 1.65 -5.98
CA TYR A 147 3.62 1.67 -5.34
C TYR A 147 4.66 2.44 -6.17
N LEU A 148 4.67 2.26 -7.50
CA LEU A 148 5.58 2.99 -8.39
C LEU A 148 5.27 4.49 -8.40
N ASP A 149 4.00 4.87 -8.48
CA ASP A 149 3.56 6.27 -8.46
C ASP A 149 3.94 6.95 -7.14
N GLU A 150 3.73 6.28 -6.00
CA GLU A 150 4.11 6.79 -4.68
C GLU A 150 5.63 6.94 -4.56
N GLN A 151 6.39 5.98 -5.11
CA GLN A 151 7.85 6.06 -5.14
C GLN A 151 8.32 7.26 -5.98
N GLU A 152 7.71 7.52 -7.12
CA GLU A 152 8.02 8.70 -7.94
C GLU A 152 7.67 9.99 -7.20
N ASN A 153 6.50 10.06 -6.57
CA ASN A 153 6.06 11.21 -5.79
C ASN A 153 7.02 11.53 -4.62
N HIS A 154 7.49 10.49 -3.92
CA HIS A 154 8.52 10.65 -2.89
C HIS A 154 9.83 11.20 -3.45
N GLN A 155 10.27 10.72 -4.62
CA GLN A 155 11.47 11.24 -5.28
C GLN A 155 11.31 12.71 -5.69
N GLN A 156 10.15 13.08 -6.24
CA GLN A 156 9.83 14.47 -6.59
C GLN A 156 9.83 15.37 -5.35
N THR A 157 9.21 14.92 -4.26
CA THR A 157 9.17 15.66 -2.99
C THR A 157 10.57 15.88 -2.42
N LEU A 158 11.44 14.87 -2.48
CA LEU A 158 12.85 15.01 -2.05
C LEU A 158 13.63 16.00 -2.90
N CYS A 159 13.37 16.06 -4.21
CA CYS A 159 14.00 17.05 -5.10
C CYS A 159 13.58 18.47 -4.70
N LEU A 160 12.27 18.72 -4.55
CA LEU A 160 11.75 20.03 -4.13
C LEU A 160 12.29 20.45 -2.77
N TYR A 161 12.36 19.53 -1.80
CA TYR A 161 12.95 19.81 -0.50
C TYR A 161 14.41 20.25 -0.60
N ASN A 162 15.21 19.57 -1.41
CA ASN A 162 16.61 19.93 -1.61
C ASN A 162 16.78 21.28 -2.31
N GLU A 163 15.91 21.61 -3.28
CA GLU A 163 15.87 22.93 -3.91
C GLU A 163 15.56 24.04 -2.90
N GLU A 164 14.52 23.85 -2.06
CA GLU A 164 14.17 24.82 -1.03
C GLU A 164 15.27 24.96 0.03
N LYS A 165 15.95 23.85 0.39
CA LYS A 165 17.12 23.88 1.27
C LYS A 165 18.26 24.70 0.68
N ALA A 166 18.52 24.56 -0.63
CA ALA A 166 19.53 25.35 -1.32
C ALA A 166 19.14 26.85 -1.35
N ARG A 167 17.89 27.17 -1.71
CA ARG A 167 17.35 28.55 -1.67
C ARG A 167 17.47 29.19 -0.29
N THR A 168 17.16 28.43 0.75
CA THR A 168 17.26 28.91 2.15
C THR A 168 18.71 29.23 2.50
N THR A 169 19.66 28.41 2.05
CA THR A 169 21.09 28.63 2.25
C THR A 169 21.55 29.90 1.51
N GLU A 170 21.15 30.08 0.26
CA GLU A 170 21.43 31.31 -0.49
C GLU A 170 20.85 32.56 0.20
N LEU A 171 19.60 32.49 0.66
CA LEU A 171 18.96 33.61 1.35
C LEU A 171 19.66 33.94 2.67
N PHE A 172 20.12 32.92 3.40
CA PHE A 172 20.92 33.09 4.61
C PHE A 172 22.24 33.80 4.32
N THR A 173 22.99 33.36 3.31
CA THR A 173 24.24 34.05 2.92
C THR A 173 24.00 35.50 2.52
N LYS A 174 22.94 35.80 1.76
CA LYS A 174 22.56 37.17 1.41
C LYS A 174 22.24 37.99 2.65
N TYR A 175 21.50 37.43 3.60
CA TYR A 175 21.19 38.10 4.85
C TYR A 175 22.46 38.44 5.65
N GLU A 176 23.41 37.51 5.77
CA GLU A 176 24.69 37.76 6.44
C GLU A 176 25.48 38.89 5.75
N THR A 177 25.56 38.87 4.41
CA THR A 177 26.24 39.95 3.67
C THR A 177 25.61 41.31 3.95
N VAL A 178 24.28 41.44 3.84
CA VAL A 178 23.56 42.69 4.12
C VAL A 178 23.71 43.11 5.58
N SER A 179 23.74 42.16 6.52
CA SER A 179 23.97 42.46 7.94
C SER A 179 25.36 43.03 8.17
N SER A 180 26.40 42.44 7.58
CA SER A 180 27.76 42.96 7.67
C SER A 180 27.93 44.33 7.01
N GLU A 181 27.29 44.55 5.85
CA GLU A 181 27.26 45.87 5.20
C GLU A 181 26.58 46.91 6.09
N ARG A 182 25.44 46.57 6.71
CA ARG A 182 24.74 47.45 7.65
C ARG A 182 25.63 47.83 8.83
N GLU A 183 26.35 46.87 9.41
CA GLU A 183 27.29 47.13 10.51
C GLU A 183 28.44 48.06 10.07
N MET A 184 28.98 47.84 8.87
CA MET A 184 29.98 48.72 8.28
C MET A 184 29.46 50.15 8.12
N TYR A 185 28.26 50.34 7.53
CA TYR A 185 27.66 51.66 7.37
C TYR A 185 27.38 52.34 8.72
N LEU A 186 26.97 51.57 9.72
CA LEU A 186 26.75 52.09 11.07
C LEU A 186 28.06 52.59 11.70
N ASN A 187 29.15 51.86 11.50
CA ASN A 187 30.49 52.26 11.96
C ASN A 187 30.96 53.54 11.27
N LEU A 188 30.88 53.61 9.93
CA LEU A 188 31.24 54.80 9.16
C LEU A 188 30.42 56.03 9.57
N TYR A 189 29.10 55.84 9.79
CA TYR A 189 28.24 56.93 10.27
C TYR A 189 28.67 57.43 11.66
N ASN A 190 29.00 56.52 12.58
CA ASN A 190 29.47 56.89 13.91
C ASN A 190 30.83 57.60 13.85
N GLU A 191 31.76 57.12 13.02
CA GLU A 191 33.05 57.76 12.78
C GLU A 191 32.88 59.18 12.25
N ALA A 192 32.14 59.38 11.16
CA ALA A 192 31.85 60.70 10.61
C ALA A 192 31.20 61.64 11.64
N LYS A 193 30.30 61.11 12.49
CA LYS A 193 29.70 61.87 13.59
C LYS A 193 30.73 62.29 14.64
N THR A 194 31.73 61.45 14.93
CA THR A 194 32.81 61.80 15.86
C THR A 194 33.80 62.81 15.26
N GLU A 195 34.19 62.64 14.00
CA GLU A 195 35.05 63.58 13.27
C GLU A 195 34.41 64.96 13.20
N LEU A 196 33.12 65.04 12.85
CA LEU A 196 32.39 66.30 12.79
C LEU A 196 32.30 67.00 14.16
N LYS A 197 32.19 66.24 15.26
CA LYS A 197 32.30 66.81 16.62
C LYS A 197 33.70 67.34 16.89
N HIS A 198 34.74 66.62 16.50
CA HIS A 198 36.13 67.03 16.65
C HIS A 198 36.42 68.31 15.84
N GLU A 199 36.01 68.37 14.57
CA GLU A 199 36.14 69.54 13.72
C GLU A 199 35.43 70.77 14.33
N ARG A 200 34.20 70.61 14.81
CA ARG A 200 33.45 71.70 15.45
C ARG A 200 34.20 72.24 16.67
N ARG A 201 34.77 71.36 17.50
CA ARG A 201 35.61 71.76 18.66
C ARG A 201 36.88 72.46 18.23
N SER A 202 37.57 71.94 17.21
CA SER A 202 38.79 72.53 16.65
C SER A 202 38.52 73.94 16.08
N LYS A 203 37.46 74.09 15.26
CA LYS A 203 37.02 75.39 14.73
C LYS A 203 36.69 76.38 15.83
N ALA A 204 35.99 75.95 16.89
CA ALA A 204 35.71 76.79 18.06
C ALA A 204 36.99 77.21 18.79
N SER A 205 37.96 76.30 18.96
CA SER A 205 39.26 76.57 19.57
C SER A 205 40.07 77.61 18.77
N ILE A 206 40.18 77.43 17.45
CA ILE A 206 40.86 78.38 16.55
C ILE A 206 40.19 79.75 16.62
N LYS A 207 38.86 79.81 16.55
CA LYS A 207 38.11 81.07 16.68
C LYS A 207 38.39 81.75 18.03
N GLY A 208 38.44 80.98 19.12
CA GLY A 208 38.77 81.50 20.45
C GLY A 208 40.20 82.01 20.56
N TRP A 209 41.17 81.31 19.97
CA TRP A 209 42.56 81.78 19.88
C TRP A 209 42.67 83.05 19.07
N GLU A 210 42.04 83.12 17.90
CA GLU A 210 42.05 84.30 17.02
C GLU A 210 41.41 85.51 17.70
N THR A 211 40.34 85.30 18.47
CA THR A 211 39.69 86.36 19.26
C THR A 211 40.61 86.89 20.35
N ARG A 212 41.28 86.00 21.10
CA ARG A 212 42.27 86.39 22.14
C ARG A 212 43.45 87.15 21.53
N ARG A 213 44.00 86.65 20.42
CA ARG A 213 45.11 87.28 19.69
C ARG A 213 44.77 88.69 19.23
N LYS A 214 43.56 88.89 18.66
CA LYS A 214 43.08 90.22 18.25
C LYS A 214 42.93 91.17 19.43
N ALA A 215 42.33 90.72 20.53
CA ALA A 215 42.17 91.53 21.74
C ALA A 215 43.53 91.97 22.33
N GLU A 216 44.51 91.05 22.38
CA GLU A 216 45.85 91.35 22.86
C GLU A 216 46.58 92.32 21.91
N ASN A 217 46.47 92.13 20.60
CA ASN A 217 47.03 93.09 19.64
C ASN A 217 46.42 94.49 19.80
N GLU A 218 45.10 94.62 20.02
CA GLU A 218 44.47 95.91 20.27
C GLU A 218 44.89 96.53 21.61
N ARG A 219 45.20 95.71 22.62
CA ARG A 219 45.79 96.18 23.88
C ARG A 219 47.20 96.70 23.66
N LEU A 220 48.06 95.93 22.97
CA LEU A 220 49.43 96.32 22.64
C LEU A 220 49.48 97.59 21.79
N LYS A 221 48.57 97.75 20.81
CA LYS A 221 48.45 98.99 20.04
C LYS A 221 48.15 100.21 20.91
N ARG A 222 47.23 100.07 21.88
CA ARG A 222 46.89 101.14 22.83
C ARG A 222 48.09 101.49 23.71
N GLU A 223 48.80 100.50 24.20
CA GLU A 223 50.01 100.67 25.02
C GLU A 223 51.13 101.35 24.23
N ILE A 224 51.37 100.93 22.99
CA ILE A 224 52.32 101.58 22.08
C ILE A 224 51.91 103.03 21.81
N ALA A 225 50.63 103.31 21.57
CA ALA A 225 50.14 104.67 21.36
C ALA A 225 50.39 105.57 22.58
N GLN A 226 50.16 105.06 23.79
CA GLN A 226 50.47 105.77 25.03
C GLN A 226 51.97 106.03 25.18
N MET A 227 52.82 105.03 24.94
CA MET A 227 54.28 105.20 24.96
C MET A 227 54.76 106.24 23.94
N VAL A 228 54.17 106.27 22.75
CA VAL A 228 54.49 107.27 21.72
C VAL A 228 54.14 108.69 22.19
N VAL A 229 53.00 108.89 22.87
CA VAL A 229 52.64 110.19 23.45
C VAL A 229 53.65 110.60 24.52
N LEU A 230 53.98 109.72 25.46
CA LEU A 230 54.98 109.99 26.50
C LEU A 230 56.35 110.35 25.92
N VAL A 231 56.79 109.66 24.86
CA VAL A 231 58.06 109.97 24.18
C VAL A 231 57.98 111.34 23.48
N ARG A 232 56.87 111.68 22.84
CA ARG A 232 56.67 113.00 22.22
C ARG A 232 56.68 114.12 23.26
N GLU A 233 55.98 113.96 24.37
CA GLU A 233 55.98 114.92 25.49
C GLU A 233 57.39 115.08 26.09
N SER A 234 58.11 113.97 26.27
CA SER A 234 59.50 114.02 26.76
C SER A 234 60.44 114.72 25.78
N LEU A 235 60.30 114.48 24.47
CA LEU A 235 61.07 115.18 23.43
C LEU A 235 60.73 116.67 23.40
N ALA A 236 59.46 117.04 23.43
CA ALA A 236 59.04 118.44 23.47
C ALA A 236 59.57 119.16 24.72
N SER A 237 59.53 118.51 25.89
CA SER A 237 60.12 119.03 27.12
C SER A 237 61.65 119.18 27.01
N LYS A 238 62.34 118.25 26.34
CA LYS A 238 63.77 118.40 26.05
C LYS A 238 64.04 119.58 25.12
N ASP A 239 63.27 119.73 24.05
CA ASP A 239 63.41 120.84 23.11
C ASP A 239 63.17 122.19 23.81
N GLU A 240 62.17 122.27 24.69
CA GLU A 240 61.92 123.45 25.54
C GLU A 240 63.09 123.73 26.48
N ALA A 241 63.63 122.71 27.16
CA ALA A 241 64.79 122.86 28.03
C ALA A 241 66.04 123.31 27.26
N VAL A 242 66.26 122.78 26.05
CA VAL A 242 67.36 123.19 25.16
C VAL A 242 67.17 124.64 24.72
N ASN A 243 65.95 125.04 24.35
CA ASN A 243 65.66 126.42 23.97
C ASN A 243 65.89 127.40 25.13
N ASN A 244 65.50 127.03 26.35
CA ASN A 244 65.78 127.81 27.55
C ASN A 244 67.29 127.97 27.78
N LEU A 245 68.10 126.92 27.55
CA LEU A 245 69.56 127.01 27.63
C LEU A 245 70.15 127.94 26.57
N TYR A 246 69.60 127.97 25.35
CA TYR A 246 70.01 128.95 24.33
C TYR A 246 69.72 130.39 24.75
N ILE A 247 68.55 130.65 25.35
CA ILE A 247 68.22 131.98 25.90
C ILE A 247 69.21 132.38 26.99
N VAL A 248 69.57 131.45 27.89
CA VAL A 248 70.61 131.70 28.91
C VAL A 248 71.97 131.97 28.27
N ALA A 249 72.34 131.22 27.24
CA ALA A 249 73.59 131.44 26.51
C ALA A 249 73.61 132.83 25.85
N GLU A 250 72.52 133.26 25.19
CA GLU A 250 72.41 134.60 24.60
C GLU A 250 72.49 135.71 25.67
N ARG A 251 71.88 135.49 26.85
CA ARG A 251 72.03 136.41 27.98
C ARG A 251 73.47 136.47 28.49
N MET A 252 74.15 135.33 28.57
CA MET A 252 75.57 135.26 28.92
C MET A 252 76.43 135.99 27.90
N ASP A 253 76.16 135.84 26.61
CA ASP A 253 76.86 136.55 25.53
C ASP A 253 76.60 138.07 25.61
N ARG A 254 75.36 138.51 25.89
CA ARG A 254 75.05 139.93 26.13
C ARG A 254 75.82 140.48 27.34
N ILE A 255 75.86 139.74 28.45
CA ILE A 255 76.66 140.11 29.62
C ILE A 255 78.14 140.18 29.25
N GLN A 256 78.66 139.18 28.53
CA GLN A 256 80.06 139.15 28.11
C GLN A 256 80.40 140.35 27.22
N SER A 257 79.55 140.69 26.24
CA SER A 257 79.77 141.88 25.38
C SER A 257 79.77 143.20 26.17
N LEU A 258 78.94 143.31 27.21
CA LEU A 258 78.96 144.46 28.11
C LEU A 258 80.25 144.52 28.95
N VAL A 259 80.76 143.37 29.38
CA VAL A 259 82.03 143.26 30.09
C VAL A 259 83.20 143.61 29.16
N ASP A 260 83.23 143.06 27.94
CA ASP A 260 84.28 143.33 26.95
C ASP A 260 84.30 144.82 26.55
N SER A 261 83.13 145.48 26.51
CA SER A 261 83.02 146.94 26.28
C SER A 261 83.67 147.83 27.37
N VAL A 262 84.01 147.25 28.53
CA VAL A 262 84.82 147.91 29.57
C VAL A 262 86.30 147.93 29.19
N GLU A 263 86.78 146.90 28.49
CA GLU A 263 88.19 146.75 28.13
C GLU A 263 88.59 147.60 26.90
N GLU A 264 87.68 147.85 25.95
CA GLU A 264 88.03 148.51 24.67
C GLU A 264 88.08 150.06 24.71
N GLU A 265 87.55 150.74 25.73
CA GLU A 265 87.55 152.22 25.81
C GLU A 265 88.30 152.76 27.03
N THR A 266 89.59 153.07 26.87
CA THR A 266 90.40 153.80 27.85
C THR A 266 89.96 155.27 27.96
N THR A 267 89.08 155.58 28.89
CA THR A 267 88.80 156.97 29.30
C THR A 267 89.59 157.28 30.58
N ASN A 268 90.57 158.18 30.45
CA ASN A 268 91.55 158.57 31.49
C ASN A 268 90.95 159.43 32.64
N ASN A 269 89.73 159.13 33.09
CA ASN A 269 89.07 159.82 34.20
C ASN A 269 88.46 158.82 35.21
N PRO A 270 89.00 158.69 36.44
CA PRO A 270 88.59 157.65 37.40
C PRO A 270 87.14 157.76 37.84
N MET A 271 86.52 158.94 37.77
CA MET A 271 85.09 159.10 38.10
C MET A 271 84.16 158.57 37.00
N GLY A 272 84.57 158.68 35.73
CA GLY A 272 83.81 158.17 34.58
C GLY A 272 83.79 156.64 34.50
N LEU A 273 84.87 156.00 34.95
CA LEU A 273 84.98 154.54 35.04
C LEU A 273 83.95 153.98 36.04
N VAL A 274 83.82 154.61 37.22
CA VAL A 274 82.88 154.18 38.28
C VAL A 274 81.42 154.34 37.83
N GLU A 275 81.08 155.42 37.12
CA GLU A 275 79.74 155.59 36.54
C GLU A 275 79.45 154.58 35.42
N LYS A 276 80.44 154.22 34.59
CA LYS A 276 80.33 153.18 33.56
C LYS A 276 80.10 151.80 34.19
N PHE A 277 80.86 151.44 35.22
CA PHE A 277 80.62 150.22 36.00
C PHE A 277 79.23 150.20 36.64
N LYS A 278 78.74 151.34 37.15
CA LYS A 278 77.40 151.42 37.72
C LYS A 278 76.32 151.21 36.66
N ARG A 279 76.48 151.75 35.44
CA ARG A 279 75.55 151.49 34.31
C ARG A 279 75.60 150.05 33.83
N ILE A 280 76.79 149.49 33.69
CA ILE A 280 76.98 148.08 33.26
C ILE A 280 76.42 147.14 34.32
N TRP A 281 76.66 147.40 35.60
CA TRP A 281 76.05 146.62 36.69
C TRP A 281 74.53 146.68 36.69
N LEU A 282 73.94 147.86 36.41
CA LEU A 282 72.50 147.99 36.24
C LEU A 282 71.99 147.20 35.03
N ALA A 283 72.69 147.25 33.89
CA ALA A 283 72.33 146.51 32.68
C ALA A 283 72.46 144.99 32.86
N ILE A 284 73.52 144.51 33.54
CA ILE A 284 73.68 143.09 33.92
C ILE A 284 72.55 142.66 34.85
N LYS A 285 72.20 143.50 35.83
CA LYS A 285 71.09 143.22 36.75
C LYS A 285 69.75 143.13 36.02
N GLU A 286 69.55 143.95 35.00
CA GLU A 286 68.37 143.90 34.13
C GLU A 286 68.34 142.61 33.30
N ILE A 287 69.45 142.22 32.66
CA ILE A 287 69.57 140.96 31.88
C ILE A 287 69.36 139.71 32.75
N ILE A 288 69.83 139.72 33.99
CA ILE A 288 69.63 138.60 34.94
C ILE A 288 68.16 138.53 35.42
N SER A 289 67.44 139.66 35.41
CA SER A 289 66.04 139.72 35.83
C SER A 289 65.03 139.37 34.74
N GLU A 290 65.43 139.48 33.46
CA GLU A 290 64.74 138.86 32.32
C GLU A 290 64.69 137.35 32.50
#